data_AF-A0A2V4ABV2-F1
#
_entry.id   AF-A0A2V4ABV2-F1
#
_cell.length_a   1.000
_cell.length_b   1.000
_cell.length_c   1.000
_cell.angle_alpha   90.00
_cell.angle_beta   90.00
_cell.angle_gamma   90.00
#
_symmetry.space_group_name_H-M   'P 1'
#
loop_
_entity.id
_entity.type
_entity.pdbx_description
1 polymer ?
#
loop_
_entity_poly.entity_id
_entity_poly.type
_entity_poly.pdbx_seq_one_letter_code
_entity_poly.pdbx_strand_id
1 'polypeptide(L)'
;MSGSWGHRWPRATYTATLNQDRNEREIVVHIDGVTDRPLISYRLEPEDDPWGHLEQHGWSIVHGSDSAGQDLATAPVEPGDIRQIIAGLTCRRLAAQHAATVADLAWRHMIQRAAHDHLAPTSAIAREGNISVERVYQLRDGRR
;
A
#
# COMPACT_ATOMS: atom_id res chain seq x y z
N MET A 1 -13.69 -25.91 -25.50
CA MET A 1 -12.59 -25.15 -26.12
C MET A 1 -12.32 -23.95 -25.23
N SER A 2 -11.37 -24.09 -24.30
CA SER A 2 -10.98 -23.00 -23.39
C SER A 2 -9.98 -22.10 -24.10
N GLY A 3 -10.42 -20.90 -24.48
CA GLY A 3 -9.52 -19.89 -25.02
C GLY A 3 -8.62 -19.36 -23.91
N SER A 4 -7.34 -19.72 -23.97
CA SER A 4 -6.30 -19.10 -23.15
C SER A 4 -6.18 -17.63 -23.55
N TRP A 5 -6.57 -16.72 -22.67
CA TRP A 5 -6.28 -15.30 -22.82
C TRP A 5 -4.79 -15.09 -22.55
N GLY A 6 -3.97 -15.38 -23.56
CA GLY A 6 -2.55 -15.08 -23.60
C GLY A 6 -2.32 -13.59 -23.81
N HIS A 7 -2.77 -12.76 -22.85
CA HIS A 7 -2.22 -11.43 -22.74
C HIS A 7 -0.83 -11.58 -22.11
N ARG A 8 0.19 -11.65 -22.97
CA ARG A 8 1.56 -11.36 -22.53
C ARG A 8 1.56 -9.92 -22.03
N TRP A 9 1.55 -9.79 -20.72
CA TRP A 9 1.94 -8.56 -20.05
C TRP A 9 3.31 -8.12 -20.60
N PRO A 10 3.62 -6.81 -20.61
CA PRO A 10 5.01 -6.40 -20.77
C PRO A 10 5.85 -7.26 -19.83
N ARG A 11 7.00 -7.76 -20.31
CA ARG A 11 7.95 -8.58 -19.52
C ARG A 11 8.55 -7.71 -18.41
N ALA A 12 7.72 -7.24 -17.50
CA ALA A 12 8.14 -6.66 -16.26
C ALA A 12 8.64 -7.83 -15.41
N THR A 13 9.84 -7.68 -14.89
CA THR A 13 10.35 -8.60 -13.88
C THR A 13 9.73 -8.18 -12.56
N TYR A 14 9.24 -9.16 -11.79
CA TYR A 14 8.75 -8.91 -10.45
C TYR A 14 9.70 -9.55 -9.47
N THR A 15 10.03 -8.80 -8.44
CA THR A 15 10.92 -9.25 -7.38
C THR A 15 10.16 -9.20 -6.07
N ALA A 16 10.09 -10.33 -5.38
CA ALA A 16 9.56 -10.42 -4.03
C ALA A 16 10.71 -10.37 -3.02
N THR A 17 10.56 -9.58 -1.97
CA THR A 17 11.54 -9.40 -0.90
C THR A 17 10.88 -9.65 0.44
N LEU A 18 11.46 -10.54 1.23
CA LEU A 18 11.08 -10.79 2.61
C LEU A 18 11.77 -9.76 3.51
N ASN A 19 10.97 -8.89 4.12
CA ASN A 19 11.41 -8.01 5.18
C ASN A 19 11.13 -8.66 6.55
N GLN A 20 12.17 -8.83 7.36
CA GLN A 20 12.10 -9.40 8.70
C GLN A 20 12.79 -8.46 9.68
N ASP A 21 12.04 -7.47 10.16
CA ASP A 21 12.44 -6.70 11.32
C ASP A 21 11.96 -7.39 12.60
N ARG A 22 12.58 -7.05 13.75
CA ARG A 22 12.31 -7.73 15.04
C ARG A 22 10.83 -7.76 15.46
N ASN A 23 10.00 -6.89 14.90
CA ASN A 23 8.60 -6.73 15.27
C ASN A 23 7.61 -7.00 14.13
N GLU A 24 8.05 -7.09 12.88
CA GLU A 24 7.17 -7.26 11.72
C GLU A 24 7.84 -8.12 10.64
N ARG A 25 7.09 -9.13 10.17
CA ARG A 25 7.43 -9.92 8.99
C ARG A 25 6.50 -9.51 7.86
N GLU A 26 7.07 -9.16 6.72
CA GLU A 26 6.30 -8.76 5.54
C GLU A 26 7.00 -9.27 4.28
N ILE A 27 6.22 -9.75 3.30
CA ILE A 27 6.72 -9.99 1.96
C ILE A 27 6.21 -8.95 0.99
N VAL A 28 7.14 -8.36 0.25
CA VAL A 28 6.90 -7.16 -0.56
C VAL A 28 7.25 -7.46 -2.00
N VAL A 29 6.32 -7.22 -2.92
CA VAL A 29 6.52 -7.41 -4.36
C VAL A 29 6.75 -6.07 -5.03
N HIS A 30 7.79 -6.00 -5.84
CA HIS A 30 8.12 -4.85 -6.68
C HIS A 30 7.93 -5.19 -8.15
N ILE A 31 7.68 -4.14 -8.95
CA ILE A 31 7.79 -4.22 -10.41
C ILE A 31 9.09 -3.54 -10.80
N ASP A 32 10.06 -4.33 -11.25
CA ASP A 32 11.40 -3.85 -11.53
C ASP A 32 11.38 -2.81 -12.67
N GLY A 33 12.03 -1.66 -12.43
CA GLY A 33 12.12 -0.58 -13.42
C GLY A 33 10.84 0.22 -13.66
N VAL A 34 9.78 0.02 -12.85
CA VAL A 34 8.52 0.79 -12.96
C VAL A 34 8.34 1.79 -11.82
N THR A 35 8.61 1.39 -10.59
CA THR A 35 8.36 2.22 -9.39
C THR A 35 9.34 1.87 -8.28
N ASP A 36 9.85 2.88 -7.58
CA ASP A 36 10.66 2.70 -6.36
C ASP A 36 9.80 2.30 -5.15
N ARG A 37 8.47 2.35 -5.29
CA ARG A 37 7.51 1.90 -4.28
C ARG A 37 7.06 0.47 -4.53
N PRO A 38 6.77 -0.30 -3.46
CA PRO A 38 6.26 -1.64 -3.60
C PRO A 38 4.89 -1.66 -4.28
N LEU A 39 4.69 -2.65 -5.15
CA LEU A 39 3.39 -2.91 -5.77
C LEU A 39 2.41 -3.40 -4.70
N ILE A 40 2.80 -4.44 -3.99
CA ILE A 40 2.01 -5.05 -2.94
C ILE A 40 2.90 -5.54 -1.81
N SER A 41 2.32 -5.57 -0.62
CA SER A 41 2.97 -6.02 0.57
C SER A 41 1.97 -6.85 1.39
N TYR A 42 2.46 -7.96 1.94
CA TYR A 42 1.66 -8.93 2.66
C TYR A 42 2.31 -9.16 4.02
N ARG A 43 1.57 -8.81 5.09
CA ARG A 43 2.00 -9.08 6.46
C ARG A 43 1.95 -10.58 6.69
N LEU A 44 3.01 -11.10 7.29
CA LEU A 44 3.18 -12.50 7.62
C LEU A 44 3.09 -12.68 9.13
N GLU A 45 2.39 -13.71 9.55
CA GLU A 45 2.44 -14.18 10.93
C GLU A 45 3.77 -14.92 11.21
N PRO A 46 4.18 -15.08 12.47
CA PRO A 46 5.44 -15.74 12.83
C PRO A 46 5.62 -17.15 12.25
N GLU A 47 4.52 -17.88 12.09
CA GLU A 47 4.46 -19.25 11.55
C GLU A 47 4.28 -19.31 10.03
N ASP A 48 3.98 -18.19 9.37
CA ASP A 48 3.72 -18.19 7.93
C ASP A 48 5.00 -18.53 7.15
N ASP A 49 4.84 -19.43 6.17
CA ASP A 49 5.78 -19.59 5.08
C ASP A 49 5.62 -18.42 4.09
N PRO A 50 6.61 -17.52 3.95
CA PRO A 50 6.50 -16.33 3.11
C PRO A 50 6.15 -16.65 1.66
N TRP A 51 6.72 -17.75 1.16
CA TRP A 51 6.64 -18.16 -0.24
C TRP A 51 5.31 -18.82 -0.55
N GLY A 52 4.87 -19.77 0.28
CA GLY A 52 3.51 -20.30 0.22
C GLY A 52 2.44 -19.22 0.41
N HIS A 53 2.70 -18.19 1.23
CA HIS A 53 1.78 -17.06 1.39
C HIS A 53 1.63 -16.24 0.09
N LEU A 54 2.72 -16.00 -0.64
CA LEU A 54 2.65 -15.37 -1.96
C LEU A 54 1.85 -16.20 -2.98
N GLU A 55 2.02 -17.53 -2.96
CA GLU A 55 1.27 -18.43 -3.84
C GLU A 55 -0.24 -18.40 -3.56
N GLN A 56 -0.64 -18.31 -2.29
CA GLN A 56 -2.03 -18.12 -1.88
C GLN A 56 -2.62 -16.79 -2.35
N HIS A 57 -1.77 -15.81 -2.67
CA HIS A 57 -2.15 -14.51 -3.20
C HIS A 57 -1.96 -14.39 -4.72
N GLY A 58 -1.77 -15.52 -5.41
CA GLY A 58 -1.76 -15.62 -6.85
C GLY A 58 -0.40 -15.35 -7.50
N TRP A 59 0.69 -15.25 -6.73
CA TRP A 59 2.04 -15.17 -7.27
C TRP A 59 2.62 -16.57 -7.53
N SER A 60 3.58 -16.66 -8.43
CA SER A 60 4.32 -17.90 -8.69
C SER A 60 5.80 -17.62 -8.65
N ILE A 61 6.57 -18.49 -8.00
CA ILE A 61 8.01 -18.33 -7.87
C ILE A 61 8.66 -18.86 -9.14
N VAL A 62 9.54 -18.05 -9.74
CA VAL A 62 10.25 -18.45 -10.96
C VAL A 62 11.40 -19.36 -10.57
N HIS A 63 11.15 -20.67 -10.53
CA HIS A 63 12.19 -21.67 -10.24
C HIS A 63 13.19 -21.78 -11.40
N GLY A 64 14.46 -21.45 -11.14
CA GLY A 64 15.53 -21.53 -12.15
C GLY A 64 16.74 -20.61 -11.96
N SER A 65 16.71 -19.67 -11.00
CA SER A 65 17.91 -18.98 -10.52
C SER A 65 18.48 -19.75 -9.33
N ASP A 66 19.67 -20.33 -9.48
CA ASP A 66 20.42 -21.16 -8.50
C ASP A 66 19.92 -21.06 -7.06
N SER A 67 18.97 -21.93 -6.72
CA SER A 67 18.37 -22.03 -5.38
C SER A 67 19.20 -22.98 -4.54
N ALA A 68 20.45 -22.62 -4.27
CA ALA A 68 21.24 -23.25 -3.22
C ALA A 68 20.95 -22.55 -1.89
N GLY A 69 20.00 -23.08 -1.13
CA GLY A 69 19.76 -22.71 0.27
C GLY A 69 18.45 -21.95 0.51
N GLN A 70 17.77 -22.33 1.59
CA GLN A 70 16.53 -21.75 2.11
C GLN A 70 16.69 -20.31 2.65
N ASP A 71 17.66 -19.55 2.15
CA ASP A 71 18.13 -18.24 2.66
C ASP A 71 17.89 -17.08 1.67
N LEU A 72 17.02 -17.25 0.68
CA LEU A 72 16.72 -16.18 -0.25
C LEU A 72 15.72 -15.21 0.39
N ALA A 73 16.22 -14.13 1.01
CA ALA A 73 15.40 -12.98 1.41
C ALA A 73 14.77 -12.26 0.21
N THR A 74 15.11 -12.64 -1.03
CA THR A 74 14.61 -12.06 -2.27
C THR A 74 14.48 -13.14 -3.34
N ALA A 75 13.37 -13.19 -4.07
CA ALA A 75 13.13 -14.15 -5.13
C ALA A 75 12.40 -13.53 -6.33
N PRO A 76 12.74 -13.92 -7.57
CA PRO A 76 11.97 -13.55 -8.74
C PRO A 76 10.60 -14.24 -8.73
N VAL A 77 9.55 -13.49 -9.01
CA VAL A 77 8.17 -13.98 -9.06
C VAL A 77 7.48 -13.57 -10.36
N GLU A 78 6.40 -14.25 -10.70
CA GLU A 78 5.51 -13.89 -11.80
C GLU A 78 4.04 -14.00 -11.38
N PRO A 79 3.12 -13.28 -12.06
CA PRO A 79 1.69 -13.45 -11.82
C PRO A 79 1.21 -14.84 -12.23
N GLY A 80 0.78 -15.66 -11.27
CA GLY A 80 0.17 -16.98 -11.49
C GLY A 80 -1.35 -16.90 -11.64
N ASP A 81 -2.05 -16.39 -10.61
CA ASP A 81 -3.48 -16.06 -10.64
C ASP A 81 -3.68 -14.53 -10.61
N ILE A 82 -3.76 -13.97 -11.81
CA ILE A 82 -3.95 -12.52 -12.01
C ILE A 82 -5.24 -12.01 -11.34
N ARG A 83 -6.30 -12.82 -11.26
CA ARG A 83 -7.57 -12.37 -10.66
C ARG A 83 -7.42 -12.15 -9.16
N GLN A 84 -6.70 -13.05 -8.49
CA GLN A 84 -6.40 -12.90 -7.05
C GLN A 84 -5.52 -11.68 -6.79
N ILE A 85 -4.48 -11.47 -7.62
CA ILE A 85 -3.60 -10.29 -7.51
C ILE A 85 -4.40 -9.00 -7.70
N ILE A 86 -5.24 -8.91 -8.75
CA ILE A 86 -6.08 -7.72 -9.01
C ILE A 86 -7.05 -7.48 -7.86
N ALA A 87 -7.68 -8.53 -7.32
CA ALA A 87 -8.58 -8.41 -6.18
C ALA A 87 -7.85 -7.83 -4.95
N GLY A 88 -6.66 -8.37 -4.62
CA GLY A 88 -5.83 -7.87 -3.52
C GLY A 88 -5.40 -6.41 -3.70
N LEU A 89 -4.93 -6.05 -4.90
CA LEU A 89 -4.55 -4.67 -5.24
C LEU A 89 -5.74 -3.71 -5.15
N THR A 90 -6.92 -4.15 -5.59
CA THR A 90 -8.15 -3.35 -5.51
C THR A 90 -8.56 -3.10 -4.06
N CYS A 91 -8.55 -4.14 -3.22
CA CYS A 91 -8.83 -4.00 -1.79
C CYS A 91 -7.85 -3.03 -1.11
N ARG A 92 -6.55 -3.14 -1.37
CA ARG A 92 -5.53 -2.22 -0.82
C ARG A 92 -5.75 -0.78 -1.30
N ARG A 93 -6.06 -0.57 -2.58
CA ARG A 93 -6.38 0.76 -3.11
C ARG A 93 -7.60 1.36 -2.39
N LEU A 94 -8.66 0.58 -2.21
CA LEU A 94 -9.87 1.05 -1.52
C LEU A 94 -9.58 1.37 -0.04
N ALA A 95 -8.80 0.54 0.65
CA ALA A 95 -8.38 0.79 2.02
C ALA A 95 -7.54 2.09 2.14
N ALA A 96 -6.61 2.30 1.22
CA ALA A 96 -5.80 3.53 1.19
C ALA A 96 -6.66 4.78 0.91
N GLN A 97 -7.62 4.70 -0.02
CA GLN A 97 -8.57 5.78 -0.29
C GLN A 97 -9.45 6.08 0.93
N HIS A 98 -9.93 5.03 1.61
CA HIS A 98 -10.70 5.18 2.83
C HIS A 98 -9.87 5.82 3.95
N ALA A 99 -8.64 5.36 4.18
CA ALA A 99 -7.73 5.93 5.17
C ALA A 99 -7.43 7.41 4.89
N ALA A 100 -7.17 7.78 3.63
CA ALA A 100 -6.99 9.17 3.23
C ALA A 100 -8.24 10.03 3.49
N THR A 101 -9.43 9.46 3.23
CA THR A 101 -10.70 10.14 3.51
C THR A 101 -10.91 10.33 5.01
N VAL A 102 -10.62 9.33 5.84
CA VAL A 102 -10.70 9.43 7.30
C VAL A 102 -9.71 10.47 7.84
N ALA A 103 -8.47 10.47 7.33
CA ALA A 103 -7.46 11.44 7.72
C ALA A 103 -7.87 12.88 7.36
N ASP A 104 -8.42 13.11 6.17
CA ASP A 104 -8.97 14.42 5.76
C ASP A 104 -10.13 14.85 6.68
N LEU A 105 -11.07 13.95 6.98
CA LEU A 105 -12.18 14.24 7.89
C LEU A 105 -11.69 14.58 9.30
N ALA A 106 -10.75 13.80 9.85
CA ALA A 106 -10.17 14.05 11.16
C ALA A 106 -9.41 15.39 11.20
N TRP A 107 -8.61 15.67 10.17
CA TRP A 107 -7.88 16.94 10.03
C TRP A 107 -8.83 18.14 10.00
N ARG A 108 -9.90 18.09 9.19
CA ARG A 108 -10.93 19.14 9.14
C ARG A 108 -11.64 19.30 10.48
N HIS A 109 -11.98 18.20 11.14
CA HIS A 109 -12.65 18.22 12.44
C HIS A 109 -11.77 18.90 13.50
N MET A 110 -10.47 18.58 13.53
CA MET A 110 -9.52 19.19 14.45
C MET A 110 -9.37 20.69 14.21
N ILE A 111 -9.27 21.12 12.95
CA ILE A 111 -9.23 22.55 12.59
C ILE A 111 -10.52 23.26 13.01
N GLN A 112 -11.67 22.66 12.69
CA GLN A 112 -12.97 23.21 13.05
C GLN A 112 -13.09 23.36 14.56
N ARG A 113 -12.72 22.33 15.33
CA ARG A 113 -12.73 22.36 16.81
C ARG A 113 -11.81 23.44 17.35
N ALA A 114 -10.56 23.49 16.88
CA ALA A 114 -9.58 24.48 17.34
C ALA A 114 -10.00 25.92 17.04
N ALA A 115 -10.62 26.16 15.88
CA ALA A 115 -11.10 27.48 15.49
C ALA A 115 -12.42 27.88 16.17
N HIS A 116 -13.31 26.93 16.44
CA HIS A 116 -14.60 27.16 17.12
C HIS A 116 -14.41 27.41 18.61
N ASP A 117 -13.61 26.60 19.27
CA ASP A 117 -13.35 26.70 20.72
C ASP A 117 -12.26 27.72 21.06
N HIS A 118 -11.76 28.45 20.06
CA HIS A 118 -10.68 29.42 20.18
C HIS A 118 -9.42 28.87 20.89
N LEU A 119 -9.18 27.56 20.76
CA LEU A 119 -8.04 26.87 21.38
C LEU A 119 -6.70 27.38 20.85
N ALA A 120 -6.69 27.82 19.59
CA ALA A 120 -5.52 28.42 18.95
C ALA A 120 -5.92 29.58 18.01
N PRO A 121 -5.05 30.59 17.85
CA PRO A 121 -5.26 31.65 16.86
C PRO A 121 -5.38 31.08 15.45
N THR A 122 -6.32 31.58 14.65
CA THR A 122 -6.55 31.16 13.27
C THR A 122 -5.29 31.25 12.40
N SER A 123 -4.44 32.26 12.63
CA SER A 123 -3.16 32.43 11.93
C SER A 123 -2.15 31.33 12.26
N ALA A 124 -2.14 30.82 13.51
CA ALA A 124 -1.29 29.71 13.91
C ALA A 124 -1.77 28.40 13.27
N ILE A 125 -3.08 28.14 13.30
CA ILE A 125 -3.70 26.98 12.64
C ILE A 125 -3.42 26.99 11.13
N ALA A 126 -3.58 28.15 10.48
CA ALA A 126 -3.31 28.32 9.05
C ALA A 126 -1.85 27.98 8.70
N ARG A 127 -0.90 28.50 9.49
CA ARG A 127 0.53 28.24 9.33
C ARG A 127 0.88 26.76 9.52
N GLU A 128 0.34 26.11 10.55
CA GLU A 128 0.64 24.72 10.87
C GLU A 128 -0.05 23.73 9.93
N GLY A 129 -1.30 24.01 9.54
CA GLY A 129 -2.04 23.23 8.56
C GLY A 129 -1.62 23.50 7.11
N ASN A 130 -0.70 24.43 6.87
CA ASN A 130 -0.27 24.89 5.55
C ASN A 130 -1.46 25.24 4.63
N ILE A 131 -2.42 26.00 5.16
CA ILE A 131 -3.61 26.47 4.44
C ILE A 131 -3.82 27.97 4.69
N SER A 132 -4.67 28.61 3.88
CA SER A 132 -5.00 30.01 4.11
C SER A 132 -5.85 30.19 5.37
N VAL A 133 -5.76 31.39 5.98
CA VAL A 133 -6.65 31.80 7.07
C VAL A 133 -8.13 31.73 6.65
N GLU A 134 -8.42 32.11 5.41
CA GLU A 134 -9.76 31.97 4.84
C GLU A 134 -10.22 30.51 4.84
N ARG A 135 -9.35 29.57 4.49
CA ARG A 135 -9.68 28.15 4.51
C ARG A 135 -9.98 27.65 5.93
N VAL A 136 -9.27 28.15 6.94
CA VAL A 136 -9.60 27.82 8.35
C VAL A 136 -11.00 28.30 8.71
N TYR A 137 -11.41 29.50 8.30
CA TYR A 137 -12.78 29.97 8.52
C TYR A 137 -13.83 29.16 7.77
N GLN A 138 -13.57 28.81 6.51
CA GLN A 138 -14.45 27.93 5.75
C GLN A 138 -14.66 26.59 6.46
N LEU A 139 -13.58 25.98 6.97
CA LEU A 139 -13.63 24.73 7.72
C LEU A 139 -14.34 24.89 9.07
N ARG A 140 -14.10 25.99 9.79
CA ARG A 140 -14.82 26.35 11.03
C ARG A 140 -16.34 26.38 10.79
N ASP A 141 -16.75 26.97 9.68
CA ASP A 141 -18.15 27.15 9.29
C ASP A 141 -18.72 25.89 8.60
N GLY A 142 -17.99 24.76 8.61
CA GLY A 142 -18.44 23.46 8.11
C GLY A 142 -18.42 23.28 6.59
N ARG A 143 -17.75 24.18 5.86
CA ARG A 143 -17.65 24.09 4.39
C ARG A 143 -16.59 23.07 3.98
N ARG A 144 -16.89 22.33 2.91
CA ARG A 144 -15.99 21.32 2.34
C ARG A 144 -14.85 21.91 1.52
#